data_AF-A0A1F3C8N0-F1
#
_entry.id   AF-A0A1F3C8N0-F1
#
_cell.length_a   1.000
_cell.length_b   1.000
_cell.length_c   1.000
_cell.angle_alpha   90.00
_cell.angle_beta   90.00
_cell.angle_gamma   90.00
#
_symmetry.space_group_name_H-M   'P 1'
#
loop_
_entity.id
_entity.type
_entity.pdbx_description
1 polymer ?
#
loop_
_entity_poly.entity_id
_entity_poly.type
_entity_poly.pdbx_seq_one_letter_code
_entity_poly.pdbx_strand_id
1 'polypeptide(L)'
;MRLDEYVHVLGRRFALRIEGPLPPGRYEVHIWEGRRWPWKRPYLRAPIRGRSPDEARERALDVLYNYVGLDRFRVMAEEIARRVAPGASVEVGEDAREVTVALAGPYALEVPLVVSRSEVLSRGADVIRLRGLVRAHLEAYVKLVSAPPR
;
A
#
# COMPACT_ATOMS: atom_id res chain seq x y z
N MET A 1 19.89 -12.57 -19.32
CA MET A 1 18.51 -12.44 -19.83
C MET A 1 17.89 -11.17 -19.25
N ARG A 2 17.09 -10.47 -20.07
CA ARG A 2 16.29 -9.34 -19.63
C ARG A 2 14.92 -9.43 -20.27
N LEU A 3 13.87 -9.35 -19.46
CA LEU A 3 12.48 -9.34 -19.90
C LEU A 3 11.78 -8.12 -19.31
N ASP A 4 11.10 -7.33 -20.14
CA ASP A 4 10.25 -6.23 -19.70
C ASP A 4 8.78 -6.63 -19.98
N GLU A 5 7.90 -6.56 -18.98
CA GLU A 5 6.46 -6.83 -19.12
C GLU A 5 5.60 -5.72 -18.49
N TYR A 6 4.33 -5.66 -18.88
CA TYR A 6 3.35 -4.75 -18.28
C TYR A 6 2.21 -5.52 -17.63
N VAL A 7 1.86 -5.11 -16.41
CA VAL A 7 0.77 -5.72 -15.64
C VAL A 7 -0.19 -4.65 -15.12
N HIS A 8 -1.43 -5.05 -14.84
CA HIS A 8 -2.41 -4.21 -14.17
C HIS A 8 -2.72 -4.82 -12.80
N VAL A 9 -2.56 -4.00 -11.75
CA VAL A 9 -2.81 -4.38 -10.36
C VAL A 9 -3.75 -3.34 -9.77
N LEU A 10 -4.95 -3.78 -9.38
CA LEU A 10 -5.98 -2.94 -8.75
C LEU A 10 -6.24 -1.62 -9.52
N GLY A 11 -6.35 -1.70 -10.85
CA GLY A 11 -6.63 -0.55 -11.73
C GLY A 11 -5.42 0.33 -12.05
N ARG A 12 -4.24 0.03 -11.49
CA ARG A 12 -2.98 0.73 -11.78
C ARG A 12 -2.10 -0.10 -12.70
N ARG A 13 -1.41 0.55 -13.62
CA ARG A 13 -0.52 -0.11 -14.58
C ARG A 13 0.92 -0.05 -14.10
N PHE A 14 1.63 -1.17 -14.14
CA PHE A 14 3.02 -1.30 -13.74
C PHE A 14 3.87 -1.90 -14.87
N ALA A 15 5.13 -1.49 -14.93
CA ALA A 15 6.17 -2.13 -15.72
C ALA A 15 7.06 -2.96 -14.80
N LEU A 16 7.25 -4.24 -15.14
CA LEU A 16 8.17 -5.14 -14.45
C LEU A 16 9.37 -5.37 -15.36
N ARG A 17 10.58 -5.19 -14.84
CA ARG A 17 11.81 -5.63 -15.49
C ARG A 17 12.40 -6.79 -14.71
N ILE A 18 12.50 -7.94 -15.37
CA ILE A 18 13.16 -9.14 -14.86
C ILE A 18 14.57 -9.20 -15.43
N GLU A 19 15.57 -9.21 -14.55
CA GLU A 19 16.99 -9.28 -14.87
C GLU A 19 17.60 -10.56 -14.28
N GLY A 20 18.43 -11.25 -15.05
CA GLY A 20 19.19 -12.39 -14.55
C GLY A 20 19.53 -13.44 -15.62
N PRO A 21 20.17 -14.54 -15.24
CA PRO A 21 20.68 -14.81 -13.90
C PRO A 21 21.82 -13.84 -13.55
N LEU A 22 21.71 -13.16 -12.41
CA LEU A 22 22.76 -12.36 -11.79
C LEU A 22 23.56 -13.25 -10.84
N PRO A 23 24.88 -13.08 -10.69
CA PRO A 23 25.66 -13.83 -9.69
C PRO A 23 25.03 -13.67 -8.29
N PRO A 24 24.77 -14.76 -7.53
CA PRO A 24 25.15 -16.16 -7.73
C PRO A 24 24.02 -17.05 -8.31
N GLY A 25 23.42 -16.66 -9.44
CA GLY A 25 22.34 -17.41 -10.10
C GLY A 25 20.92 -17.00 -9.69
N ARG A 26 20.69 -15.72 -9.36
CA ARG A 26 19.36 -15.21 -8.98
C ARG A 26 18.75 -14.32 -10.06
N TYR A 27 17.43 -14.21 -10.03
CA TYR A 27 16.68 -13.26 -10.85
C TYR A 27 16.16 -12.12 -9.97
N GLU A 28 16.24 -10.91 -10.49
CA GLU A 28 15.74 -9.70 -9.85
C GLU A 28 14.60 -9.12 -10.68
N VAL A 29 13.51 -8.73 -10.03
CA VAL A 29 12.42 -7.98 -10.62
C VAL A 29 12.39 -6.61 -9.99
N HIS A 30 12.45 -5.57 -10.81
CA HIS A 30 12.07 -4.25 -10.33
C HIS A 30 10.85 -3.69 -11.05
N ILE A 31 10.18 -2.78 -10.35
CA ILE A 31 8.79 -2.43 -10.61
C ILE A 31 8.66 -0.92 -10.67
N TRP A 32 7.96 -0.43 -11.68
CA TRP A 32 7.68 1.00 -11.86
C TRP A 32 6.22 1.22 -12.17
N GLU A 33 5.69 2.31 -11.64
CA GLU A 33 4.33 2.71 -11.92
C GLU A 33 4.23 3.51 -13.22
N GLY A 34 3.27 3.14 -14.07
CA GLY A 34 2.94 3.81 -15.32
C GLY A 34 3.88 3.47 -16.47
N ARG A 35 3.81 4.28 -17.54
CA ARG A 35 4.56 4.06 -18.80
C ARG A 35 5.93 4.75 -18.85
N ARG A 36 6.27 5.60 -17.89
CA ARG A 36 7.51 6.41 -17.90
C ARG A 36 8.70 5.70 -17.23
N TRP A 37 8.90 4.45 -17.61
CA TRP A 37 10.07 3.62 -17.32
C TRP A 37 11.18 3.89 -18.36
N PRO A 38 12.49 4.01 -18.06
CA PRO A 38 13.15 4.01 -16.75
C PRO A 38 13.49 5.36 -16.12
N TRP A 39 12.85 6.42 -16.61
CA TRP A 39 13.13 7.79 -16.18
C TRP A 39 12.59 8.15 -14.79
N LYS A 40 11.80 7.28 -14.16
CA LYS A 40 11.27 7.45 -12.79
C LYS A 40 11.95 6.51 -11.80
N ARG A 41 11.97 6.93 -10.54
CA ARG A 41 12.37 6.07 -9.41
C ARG A 41 11.49 4.80 -9.36
N PRO A 42 12.06 3.64 -8.99
CA PRO A 42 11.31 2.42 -8.73
C PRO A 42 10.15 2.63 -7.77
N TYR A 43 9.03 1.96 -8.04
CA TYR A 43 7.89 1.90 -7.14
C TYR A 43 8.27 1.20 -5.82
N LEU A 44 9.04 0.12 -5.91
CA LEU A 44 9.68 -0.53 -4.78
C LEU A 44 11.16 -0.19 -4.73
N ARG A 45 11.66 0.22 -3.56
CA ARG A 45 13.08 0.60 -3.38
C ARG A 45 14.05 -0.54 -3.65
N ALA A 46 13.69 -1.76 -3.29
CA ALA A 46 14.50 -2.95 -3.47
C ALA A 46 13.89 -3.86 -4.54
N PRO A 47 14.71 -4.51 -5.39
CA PRO A 47 14.22 -5.52 -6.32
C PRO A 47 13.72 -6.76 -5.58
N ILE A 48 12.75 -7.45 -6.18
CA ILE A 48 12.23 -8.72 -5.70
C ILE A 48 13.03 -9.86 -6.32
N ARG A 49 13.46 -10.80 -5.48
CA ARG A 49 14.38 -11.88 -5.86
C ARG A 49 13.68 -13.23 -5.96
N GLY A 50 14.09 -14.04 -6.93
CA GLY A 50 13.73 -15.46 -7.09
C GLY A 50 14.87 -16.29 -7.66
N ARG A 51 14.71 -17.62 -7.65
CA ARG A 51 15.71 -18.58 -8.18
C ARG A 51 15.50 -18.85 -9.67
N SER A 52 14.29 -18.62 -10.18
CA SER A 52 13.93 -18.62 -11.59
C SER A 52 13.27 -17.29 -12.00
N PRO A 53 13.15 -16.99 -13.30
CA PRO A 53 12.38 -15.84 -13.78
C PRO A 53 10.93 -15.87 -13.29
N ASP A 54 10.29 -17.05 -13.37
CA ASP A 54 8.89 -17.23 -13.00
C ASP A 54 8.67 -17.07 -11.50
N GLU A 55 9.53 -17.65 -10.66
CA GLU A 55 9.46 -17.48 -9.20
C GLU A 55 9.66 -16.00 -8.83
N ALA A 56 10.63 -15.32 -9.44
CA ALA A 56 10.88 -13.91 -9.17
C ALA A 56 9.67 -13.05 -9.58
N ARG A 57 9.04 -13.37 -10.72
CA ARG A 57 7.84 -12.73 -11.22
C ARG A 57 6.64 -12.92 -10.30
N GLU A 58 6.32 -14.15 -9.92
CA GLU A 58 5.19 -14.46 -9.04
C GLU A 58 5.33 -13.74 -7.69
N ARG A 59 6.51 -13.82 -7.09
CA ARG A 59 6.82 -13.09 -5.85
C ARG A 59 6.69 -11.58 -6.04
N ALA A 60 7.14 -11.04 -7.17
CA ALA A 60 7.02 -9.62 -7.46
C ALA A 60 5.56 -9.19 -7.58
N LEU A 61 4.71 -10.01 -8.21
CA LEU A 61 3.28 -9.75 -8.30
C LEU A 61 2.62 -9.80 -6.92
N ASP A 62 2.91 -10.79 -6.09
CA ASP A 62 2.33 -10.87 -4.74
C ASP A 62 2.72 -9.69 -3.86
N VAL A 63 4.00 -9.31 -3.89
CA VAL A 63 4.46 -8.09 -3.20
C VAL A 63 3.77 -6.86 -3.76
N LEU A 64 3.65 -6.74 -5.08
CA LEU A 64 2.99 -5.60 -5.72
C LEU A 64 1.51 -5.50 -5.33
N TYR A 65 0.78 -6.62 -5.29
CA TYR A 65 -0.61 -6.65 -4.83
C TYR A 65 -0.73 -6.14 -3.38
N ASN A 66 0.15 -6.58 -2.49
CA ASN A 66 0.17 -6.12 -1.10
C ASN A 66 0.43 -4.61 -1.00
N TYR A 67 1.49 -4.11 -1.66
CA TYR A 67 1.83 -2.68 -1.60
C TYR A 67 0.72 -1.80 -2.18
N VAL A 68 0.14 -2.19 -3.32
CA VAL A 68 -0.94 -1.42 -3.95
C VAL A 68 -2.23 -1.49 -3.13
N GLY A 69 -2.52 -2.64 -2.52
CA GLY A 69 -3.66 -2.81 -1.61
C GLY A 69 -3.54 -1.87 -0.40
N LEU A 70 -2.37 -1.84 0.24
CA LEU A 70 -2.10 -0.96 1.37
C LEU A 70 -2.18 0.52 0.98
N ASP A 71 -1.58 0.91 -0.16
CA ASP A 71 -1.61 2.29 -0.65
C ASP A 71 -3.04 2.76 -0.93
N ARG A 72 -3.87 1.89 -1.53
CA ARG A 72 -5.30 2.16 -1.74
C ARG A 72 -6.04 2.35 -0.42
N PHE A 73 -5.77 1.52 0.58
CA PHE A 73 -6.37 1.64 1.91
C PHE A 73 -5.94 2.93 2.61
N ARG A 74 -4.65 3.28 2.55
CA ARG A 74 -4.12 4.54 3.08
C ARG A 74 -4.80 5.76 2.47
N VAL A 75 -4.86 5.84 1.14
CA VAL A 75 -5.52 6.94 0.43
C VAL A 75 -6.99 7.06 0.84
N MET A 76 -7.68 5.93 0.97
CA MET A 76 -9.07 5.90 1.43
C MET A 76 -9.22 6.44 2.85
N ALA A 77 -8.35 6.02 3.78
CA ALA A 77 -8.36 6.52 5.15
C ALA A 77 -8.05 8.02 5.21
N GLU A 78 -7.09 8.51 4.41
CA GLU A 78 -6.76 9.93 4.28
C GLU A 78 -7.91 10.77 3.71
N GLU A 79 -8.66 10.26 2.74
CA GLU A 79 -9.87 10.92 2.23
C GLU A 79 -10.97 11.07 3.30
N ILE A 80 -11.15 10.04 4.11
CA ILE A 80 -12.14 10.03 5.20
C ILE A 80 -11.69 10.97 6.31
N ALA A 81 -10.44 10.84 6.75
CA ALA A 81 -9.85 11.68 7.80
C ALA A 81 -9.90 13.17 7.44
N ARG A 82 -9.66 13.55 6.18
CA ARG A 82 -9.81 14.95 5.74
C ARG A 82 -11.19 15.55 5.99
N ARG A 83 -12.24 14.73 6.09
CA ARG A 83 -13.61 15.16 6.39
C ARG A 83 -13.93 15.12 7.88
N VAL A 84 -13.45 14.10 8.58
CA VAL A 84 -13.80 13.83 9.99
C VAL A 84 -12.83 14.51 10.97
N ALA A 85 -11.57 14.67 10.59
CA ALA A 85 -10.47 15.22 11.38
C ALA A 85 -9.63 16.21 10.53
N PRO A 86 -10.17 17.39 10.17
CA PRO A 86 -9.48 18.31 9.26
C PRO A 86 -8.12 18.77 9.78
N GLY A 87 -7.05 18.57 9.01
CA GLY A 87 -5.68 18.91 9.40
C GLY A 87 -4.95 17.79 10.15
N ALA A 88 -5.59 16.66 10.44
CA ALA A 88 -4.89 15.46 10.88
C ALA A 88 -4.23 14.73 9.71
N SER A 89 -3.04 14.16 9.95
CA SER A 89 -2.43 13.18 9.07
C SER A 89 -2.81 11.77 9.51
N VAL A 90 -3.01 10.88 8.54
CA VAL A 90 -3.26 9.46 8.81
C VAL A 90 -1.95 8.71 8.87
N GLU A 91 -1.76 7.96 9.95
CA GLU A 91 -0.66 7.04 10.11
C GLU A 91 -1.18 5.62 9.93
N VAL A 92 -0.60 4.88 8.98
CA VAL A 92 -0.95 3.49 8.71
C VAL A 92 0.24 2.60 9.09
N GLY A 93 0.02 1.73 10.07
CA GLY A 93 0.94 0.64 10.43
C GLY A 93 0.49 -0.68 9.80
N GLU A 94 1.44 -1.55 9.51
CA GLU A 94 1.18 -2.92 9.07
C GLU A 94 2.13 -3.85 9.82
N ASP A 95 1.60 -4.95 10.35
CA ASP A 95 2.40 -6.09 10.80
C ASP A 95 2.01 -7.38 10.05
N ALA A 96 2.42 -8.54 10.57
CA ALA A 96 2.13 -9.83 9.92
C ALA A 96 0.63 -10.17 9.85
N ARG A 97 -0.22 -9.58 10.68
CA ARG A 97 -1.64 -9.95 10.87
C ARG A 97 -2.59 -8.80 10.68
N GLU A 98 -2.17 -7.58 10.99
CA GLU A 98 -3.06 -6.43 11.14
C GLU A 98 -2.55 -5.21 10.40
N VAL A 99 -3.50 -4.37 10.00
CA VAL A 99 -3.26 -3.00 9.54
C VAL A 99 -3.89 -2.08 10.56
N THR A 100 -3.09 -1.19 11.12
CA THR A 100 -3.51 -0.21 12.13
C THR A 100 -3.63 1.17 11.50
N VAL A 101 -4.64 1.93 11.93
CA VAL A 101 -4.81 3.33 11.55
C VAL A 101 -4.85 4.19 12.80
N ALA A 102 -4.00 5.22 12.81
CA ALA A 102 -3.97 6.27 13.80
C ALA A 102 -4.05 7.65 13.13
N LEU A 103 -4.29 8.68 13.94
CA LEU A 103 -4.28 10.07 13.54
C LEU A 103 -3.17 10.81 14.29
N ALA A 104 -2.50 11.71 13.59
CA ALA A 104 -1.51 12.62 14.15
C ALA A 104 -1.86 14.09 13.79
N GLY A 105 -1.35 15.02 14.58
CA GLY A 105 -1.64 16.45 14.45
C GLY A 105 -2.70 16.92 15.47
N PRO A 106 -3.67 17.76 15.07
CA PRO A 106 -4.63 18.32 16.02
C PRO A 106 -5.64 17.29 16.55
N TYR A 107 -5.77 16.16 15.89
CA TYR A 107 -6.66 15.06 16.29
C TYR A 107 -5.89 13.78 16.57
N ALA A 108 -6.44 12.96 17.46
CA ALA A 108 -6.03 11.59 17.70
C ALA A 108 -7.26 10.67 17.70
N LEU A 109 -7.03 9.36 17.58
CA LEU A 109 -8.05 8.37 17.89
C LEU A 109 -7.89 7.93 19.35
N GLU A 110 -8.98 7.94 20.12
CA GLU A 110 -8.98 7.36 21.46
C GLU A 110 -8.70 5.85 21.43
N VAL A 111 -9.16 5.18 20.36
CA VAL A 111 -8.92 3.77 20.09
C VAL A 111 -8.41 3.64 18.65
N PRO A 112 -7.19 3.14 18.41
CA PRO A 112 -6.70 2.88 17.05
C PRO A 112 -7.65 1.96 16.30
N LEU A 113 -7.85 2.21 15.01
CA LEU A 113 -8.56 1.24 14.17
C LEU A 113 -7.60 0.09 13.86
N VAL A 114 -8.07 -1.13 14.05
CA VAL A 114 -7.34 -2.35 13.72
C VAL A 114 -8.18 -3.16 12.73
N VAL A 115 -7.60 -3.49 11.58
CA VAL A 115 -8.25 -4.28 10.53
C VAL A 115 -7.37 -5.47 10.21
N SER A 116 -7.96 -6.63 9.89
CA SER A 116 -7.15 -7.76 9.44
C SER A 116 -6.39 -7.40 8.17
N ARG A 117 -5.09 -7.69 8.15
CA ARG A 117 -4.25 -7.57 6.97
C ARG A 117 -4.83 -8.31 5.77
N SER A 118 -5.45 -9.46 6.01
CA SER A 118 -6.07 -10.27 4.95
C SER A 118 -7.28 -9.58 4.32
N GLU A 119 -8.07 -8.81 5.09
CA GLU A 119 -9.20 -8.05 4.57
C GLU A 119 -8.73 -6.86 3.73
N VAL A 120 -7.62 -6.21 4.10
CA VAL A 120 -7.07 -5.05 3.39
C VAL A 120 -6.33 -5.45 2.12
N LEU A 121 -5.49 -6.49 2.19
CA LEU A 121 -4.57 -6.85 1.12
C LEU A 121 -5.12 -7.93 0.17
N SER A 122 -6.31 -8.47 0.45
CA SER A 122 -6.97 -9.42 -0.46
C SER A 122 -7.17 -8.83 -1.85
N ARG A 123 -6.90 -9.62 -2.88
CA ARG A 123 -7.15 -9.25 -4.29
C ARG A 123 -8.63 -8.90 -4.54
N GLY A 124 -9.53 -9.43 -3.72
CA GLY A 124 -10.97 -9.17 -3.75
C GLY A 124 -11.47 -8.34 -2.58
N ALA A 125 -10.62 -7.52 -1.94
CA ALA A 125 -11.01 -6.69 -0.80
C ALA A 125 -12.27 -5.86 -1.12
N ASP A 126 -13.28 -5.98 -0.26
CA ASP A 126 -14.51 -5.21 -0.36
C ASP A 126 -14.26 -3.77 0.11
N VAL A 127 -14.02 -2.92 -0.86
CA VAL A 127 -13.65 -1.52 -0.62
C VAL A 127 -14.82 -0.69 -0.10
N ILE A 128 -16.06 -1.06 -0.41
CA ILE A 128 -17.23 -0.34 0.12
C ILE A 128 -17.35 -0.62 1.61
N ARG A 129 -17.24 -1.91 2.00
CA ARG A 129 -17.22 -2.33 3.40
C ARG A 129 -16.06 -1.67 4.17
N LEU A 130 -14.84 -1.73 3.65
CA LEU A 130 -13.68 -1.11 4.28
C LEU A 130 -13.85 0.41 4.45
N ARG A 131 -14.41 1.09 3.45
CA ARG A 131 -14.70 2.54 3.54
C ARG A 131 -15.72 2.85 4.63
N GLY A 132 -16.76 2.03 4.74
CA GLY A 132 -17.77 2.14 5.80
C GLY A 132 -17.17 1.93 7.19
N LEU A 133 -16.36 0.88 7.35
CA LEU A 133 -15.65 0.57 8.59
C LEU A 133 -14.76 1.74 9.05
N VAL A 134 -13.87 2.22 8.18
CA VAL A 134 -12.95 3.30 8.50
C VAL A 134 -13.71 4.57 8.86
N ARG A 135 -14.75 4.92 8.10
CA ARG A 135 -15.61 6.07 8.39
C ARG A 135 -16.23 5.97 9.78
N ALA A 136 -16.96 4.87 10.03
CA ALA A 136 -17.68 4.69 11.29
C ALA A 136 -16.72 4.73 12.49
N HIS A 137 -15.54 4.13 12.37
CA HIS A 137 -14.55 4.12 13.44
C HIS A 137 -13.97 5.52 13.70
N LEU A 138 -13.58 6.25 12.66
CA LEU A 138 -13.07 7.62 12.81
C LEU A 138 -14.13 8.54 13.40
N GLU A 139 -15.38 8.47 12.92
CA GLU A 139 -16.48 9.28 13.44
C GLU A 139 -16.78 8.97 14.92
N ALA A 140 -16.60 7.73 15.37
CA ALA A 140 -16.87 7.30 16.74
C ALA A 140 -15.75 7.66 17.74
N TYR A 141 -14.48 7.61 17.33
CA TYR A 141 -13.32 7.64 18.24
C TYR A 141 -12.37 8.83 18.04
N VAL A 142 -12.64 9.73 17.10
CA VAL A 142 -11.82 10.92 16.91
C VAL A 142 -11.97 11.90 18.08
N LYS A 143 -10.84 12.46 18.52
CA LYS A 143 -10.82 13.53 19.51
C LYS A 143 -9.85 14.63 19.13
N LEU A 144 -10.22 15.88 19.39
CA LEU A 144 -9.33 17.03 19.30
C LEU A 144 -8.34 16.99 20.49
N VAL A 145 -7.05 16.88 20.21
CA VAL A 145 -5.98 16.79 21.21
C VAL A 145 -5.09 18.03 21.23
N SER A 146 -5.15 18.87 20.20
CA SER A 146 -4.49 20.17 20.15
C SER A 146 -5.30 21.12 19.27
N ALA A 147 -5.49 22.36 19.71
CA ALA A 147 -6.17 23.35 18.88
C ALA A 147 -5.34 23.58 17.60
N PRO A 148 -5.96 23.58 16.40
CA PRO A 148 -5.24 23.99 15.19
C PRO A 148 -4.70 25.43 15.39
N PRO A 149 -3.52 25.77 14.85
CA PRO A 149 -3.05 27.15 14.87
C PRO A 149 -4.13 28.05 14.26
N ARG A 150 -4.46 29.14 14.98
CA ARG A 150 -5.44 30.15 14.55
C ARG A 150 -4.98 30.87 13.29
#